data_AF-A0A2H9TLJ9-F1
#
_entry.id   AF-A0A2H9TLJ9-F1
#
_cell.length_a   1.000
_cell.length_b   1.000
_cell.length_c   1.000
_cell.angle_alpha   90.00
_cell.angle_beta   90.00
_cell.angle_gamma   90.00
#
_symmetry.space_group_name_H-M   'P 1'
#
loop_
_entity.id
_entity.type
_entity.pdbx_description
1 polymer ?
#
loop_
_entity_poly.entity_id
_entity_poly.type
_entity_poly.pdbx_seq_one_letter_code
_entity_poly.pdbx_strand_id
1 'polypeptide(L)'
;MIYSHAGIATHFVPSVRVDDLVESLSHSDVAPEALAEYIEQFAGEEQPFSLQTRLDDINQYFSAPTLQKVISQLENREDEWAKNTLKTILTMSPTASLVTMKMLRLGREMSFRDCLRMEYILAKNFLERVADLREGVSAKLVRKEKSANWMPAKLEDVSEEFIDSLFKGLSIPSLDFSNTVDFDDYPHQDNALPSTRRIKTLVSQNRNLKSWQEVADQHCILHHHKRGLRQRLYETMEKHVKTREQIEKTGLLAVNGLNWTD
;
A
#
# COMPACT_ATOMS: atom_id res chain seq x y z
N MET A 1 -5.05 5.47 14.78
CA MET A 1 -4.93 5.00 13.38
C MET A 1 -3.92 3.88 13.39
N ILE A 2 -4.33 2.64 13.13
CA ILE A 2 -3.37 1.53 13.11
C ILE A 2 -2.83 1.37 11.69
N TYR A 3 -1.53 1.66 11.56
CA TYR A 3 -0.76 1.48 10.33
C TYR A 3 -0.61 0.00 9.93
N SER A 4 -0.86 -0.95 10.84
CA SER A 4 -0.78 -2.38 10.50
C SER A 4 -1.95 -2.88 9.65
N HIS A 5 -3.18 -2.39 9.86
CA HIS A 5 -4.31 -2.69 8.96
C HIS A 5 -4.13 -2.06 7.57
N ALA A 6 -3.42 -0.93 7.50
CA ALA A 6 -3.00 -0.35 6.22
C ALA A 6 -1.81 -1.09 5.57
N GLY A 7 -1.18 -2.04 6.28
CA GLY A 7 0.01 -2.77 5.81
C GLY A 7 1.32 -1.97 5.85
N ILE A 8 1.34 -0.80 6.50
CA ILE A 8 2.52 0.07 6.61
C ILE A 8 3.41 -0.34 7.79
N ALA A 9 2.81 -0.82 8.89
CA ALA A 9 3.52 -1.30 10.07
C ALA A 9 3.30 -2.79 10.29
N THR A 10 4.29 -3.50 10.82
CA THR A 10 4.18 -4.93 11.14
C THR A 10 3.51 -5.18 12.49
N HIS A 11 3.73 -4.29 13.47
CA HIS A 11 3.28 -4.39 14.86
C HIS A 11 2.75 -3.05 15.37
N PHE A 12 1.87 -3.10 16.37
CA PHE A 12 1.38 -1.93 17.09
C PHE A 12 1.74 -2.03 18.58
N VAL A 13 2.66 -1.20 19.03
CA VAL A 13 3.10 -1.11 20.43
C VAL A 13 2.71 0.27 20.98
N PRO A 14 1.95 0.34 22.10
CA PRO A 14 1.63 1.62 22.73
C PRO A 14 2.91 2.35 23.11
N SER A 15 2.95 3.67 22.93
CA SER A 15 4.15 4.47 23.22
C SER A 15 4.70 4.26 24.63
N VAL A 16 3.80 4.05 25.61
CA VAL A 16 4.15 3.77 27.01
C VAL A 16 4.90 2.44 27.24
N ARG A 17 4.90 1.53 26.27
CA ARG A 17 5.60 0.23 26.32
C ARG A 17 6.82 0.16 25.41
N VAL A 18 7.13 1.24 24.69
CA VAL A 18 8.26 1.25 23.74
C VAL A 18 9.59 1.17 24.49
N ASP A 19 9.74 1.87 25.61
CA ASP A 19 10.96 1.82 26.41
C ASP A 19 11.19 0.40 26.97
N ASP A 20 10.14 -0.24 27.51
CA ASP A 20 10.19 -1.63 27.97
C ASP A 20 10.60 -2.60 26.84
N LEU A 21 10.04 -2.42 25.64
CA LEU A 21 10.39 -3.25 24.47
C LEU A 21 11.86 -3.10 24.10
N VAL A 22 12.37 -1.87 24.08
CA VAL A 22 13.79 -1.58 23.77
C VAL A 22 14.70 -2.21 24.82
N GLU A 23 14.40 -2.03 26.10
CA GLU A 23 15.14 -2.64 27.20
C GLU A 23 15.15 -4.17 27.08
N SER A 24 13.97 -4.77 26.85
CA SER A 24 13.80 -6.21 26.72
C SER A 24 14.60 -6.77 25.53
N LEU A 25 14.51 -6.15 24.35
CA LEU A 25 15.27 -6.56 23.16
C LEU A 25 16.78 -6.47 23.36
N SER A 26 17.25 -5.42 24.05
CA SER A 26 18.69 -5.20 24.28
C SER A 26 19.35 -6.27 25.17
N HIS A 27 18.56 -6.97 25.98
CA HIS A 27 19.02 -8.03 26.88
C HIS A 27 18.63 -9.44 26.43
N SER A 28 18.03 -9.56 25.25
CA SER A 28 17.51 -10.83 24.75
C SER A 28 18.41 -11.42 23.67
N ASP A 29 18.63 -12.73 23.71
CA ASP A 29 19.26 -13.50 22.61
C ASP A 29 18.19 -14.09 21.68
N VAL A 30 17.13 -13.33 21.40
CA VAL A 30 16.01 -13.80 20.57
C VAL A 30 16.50 -14.01 19.14
N ALA A 31 16.32 -15.23 18.64
CA ALA A 31 16.64 -15.55 17.26
C ALA A 31 15.79 -14.70 16.29
N PRO A 32 16.31 -14.28 15.13
CA PRO A 32 15.58 -13.44 14.17
C PRO A 32 14.19 -13.98 13.80
N GLU A 33 14.04 -15.31 13.76
CA GLU A 33 12.78 -16.00 13.42
C GLU A 33 11.72 -15.86 14.52
N ALA A 34 12.13 -15.72 15.79
CA ALA A 34 11.24 -15.56 16.94
C ALA A 34 10.97 -14.09 17.29
N LEU A 35 11.63 -13.15 16.62
CA LEU A 35 11.55 -11.72 16.92
C LEU A 35 10.13 -11.15 16.76
N ALA A 36 9.39 -11.58 15.73
CA ALA A 36 8.02 -11.13 15.51
C ALA A 36 7.10 -11.52 16.68
N GLU A 37 7.14 -12.79 17.10
CA GLU A 37 6.39 -13.29 18.26
C GLU A 37 6.80 -12.58 19.55
N TYR A 38 8.08 -12.29 19.71
CA TYR A 38 8.59 -11.56 20.86
C TYR A 38 8.01 -10.14 20.94
N ILE A 39 7.96 -9.41 19.83
CA ILE A 39 7.40 -8.05 19.78
C ILE A 39 5.88 -8.06 20.07
N GLU A 40 5.15 -9.10 19.67
CA GLU A 40 3.71 -9.23 19.95
C GLU A 40 3.38 -9.25 21.46
N GLN A 41 4.33 -9.63 22.33
CA GLN A 41 4.17 -9.54 23.79
C GLN A 41 4.01 -8.08 24.28
N PHE A 42 4.50 -7.13 23.49
CA PHE A 42 4.42 -5.69 23.75
C PHE A 42 3.23 -5.02 23.07
N ALA A 43 2.47 -5.76 22.27
CA ALA A 43 1.39 -5.21 21.47
C ALA A 43 0.24 -4.63 22.32
N GLY A 44 -0.35 -3.54 21.82
CA GLY A 44 -1.51 -2.88 22.40
C GLY A 44 -2.83 -3.46 21.92
N GLU A 45 -3.93 -2.92 22.42
CA GLU A 45 -5.27 -3.25 21.90
C GLU A 45 -5.41 -2.82 20.43
N GLU A 46 -6.07 -3.66 19.65
CA GLU A 46 -6.46 -3.33 18.28
C GLU A 46 -7.43 -2.15 18.29
N GLN A 47 -7.21 -1.22 17.36
CA GLN A 47 -8.02 -0.03 17.15
C GLN A 47 -8.67 -0.15 15.78
N PRO A 48 -9.90 0.37 15.60
CA PRO A 48 -10.58 0.34 14.32
C PRO A 48 -9.76 0.95 13.19
N PHE A 49 -9.76 0.29 12.02
CA PHE A 49 -9.14 0.84 10.83
C PHE A 49 -9.97 2.02 10.30
N SER A 50 -9.40 3.22 10.33
CA SER A 50 -10.13 4.46 10.04
C SER A 50 -10.65 4.58 8.61
N LEU A 51 -10.06 3.85 7.67
CA LEU A 51 -10.50 3.85 6.27
C LEU A 51 -11.43 2.69 5.93
N GLN A 52 -11.78 1.82 6.90
CA GLN A 52 -12.56 0.60 6.63
C GLN A 52 -13.87 0.89 5.89
N THR A 53 -14.59 1.93 6.31
CA THR A 53 -15.88 2.35 5.72
C THR A 53 -15.74 2.99 4.34
N ARG A 54 -14.51 3.36 3.93
CA ARG A 54 -14.20 4.04 2.67
C ARG A 54 -13.35 3.21 1.73
N LEU A 55 -12.92 2.02 2.13
CA LEU A 55 -12.07 1.16 1.30
C LEU A 55 -12.70 0.87 -0.06
N ASP A 56 -14.01 0.61 -0.10
CA ASP A 56 -14.69 0.26 -1.35
C ASP A 56 -14.77 1.48 -2.28
N ASP A 57 -15.07 2.67 -1.74
CA ASP A 57 -14.99 3.95 -2.46
C ASP A 57 -13.56 4.16 -3.01
N ILE A 58 -12.53 4.02 -2.16
CA ILE A 58 -11.11 4.22 -2.54
C ILE A 58 -10.72 3.27 -3.67
N ASN A 59 -11.00 1.97 -3.54
CA ASN A 59 -10.68 0.96 -4.55
C ASN A 59 -11.40 1.25 -5.87
N GLN A 60 -12.67 1.63 -5.81
CA GLN A 60 -13.46 1.94 -7.00
C GLN A 60 -12.91 3.16 -7.74
N TYR A 61 -12.63 4.26 -7.05
CA TYR A 61 -12.22 5.51 -7.72
C TYR A 61 -10.76 5.48 -8.16
N PHE A 62 -9.85 5.02 -7.30
CA PHE A 62 -8.41 5.04 -7.59
C PHE A 62 -7.92 3.87 -8.47
N SER A 63 -8.79 2.92 -8.81
CA SER A 63 -8.52 1.91 -9.85
C SER A 63 -8.69 2.45 -11.29
N ALA A 64 -9.23 3.66 -11.45
CA ALA A 64 -9.44 4.27 -12.76
C ALA A 64 -8.13 4.40 -13.58
N PRO A 65 -8.20 4.32 -14.93
CA PRO A 65 -7.01 4.28 -15.78
C PRO A 65 -6.26 5.62 -15.84
N THR A 66 -6.87 6.75 -15.52
CA THR A 66 -6.21 8.08 -15.58
C THR A 66 -6.63 8.95 -14.40
N LEU A 67 -5.78 9.91 -14.02
CA LEU A 67 -6.09 10.84 -12.94
C LEU A 67 -7.27 11.75 -13.31
N GLN A 68 -7.41 12.10 -14.58
CA GLN A 68 -8.58 12.80 -15.13
C GLN A 68 -9.86 12.01 -14.86
N LYS A 69 -9.83 10.68 -15.02
CA LYS A 69 -10.99 9.84 -14.73
C LYS A 69 -11.31 9.83 -13.23
N VAL A 70 -10.30 9.71 -12.36
CA VAL A 70 -10.48 9.83 -10.90
C VAL A 70 -11.14 11.17 -10.54
N ILE A 71 -10.61 12.28 -11.04
CA ILE A 71 -11.14 13.63 -10.80
C ILE A 71 -12.60 13.72 -11.26
N SER A 72 -12.89 13.33 -12.51
CA SER A 72 -14.26 13.38 -13.04
C SER A 72 -15.26 12.53 -12.24
N GLN A 73 -14.82 11.40 -11.70
CA GLN A 73 -15.68 10.54 -10.90
C GLN A 73 -15.93 11.13 -9.50
N LEU A 74 -14.92 11.78 -8.90
CA LEU A 74 -15.07 12.47 -7.62
C LEU A 74 -15.90 13.75 -7.73
N GLU A 75 -15.81 14.48 -8.85
CA GLU A 75 -16.63 15.67 -9.12
C GLU A 75 -18.13 15.36 -9.17
N ASN A 76 -18.49 14.17 -9.64
CA ASN A 76 -19.88 13.72 -9.70
C ASN A 76 -20.44 13.27 -8.34
N ARG A 77 -19.66 13.37 -7.25
CA ARG A 77 -20.08 13.01 -5.90
C ARG A 77 -20.26 14.23 -5.01
N GLU A 78 -21.36 14.22 -4.25
CA GLU A 78 -21.75 15.36 -3.41
C GLU A 78 -21.36 15.22 -1.93
N ASP A 79 -20.79 14.09 -1.51
CA ASP A 79 -20.40 13.89 -0.11
C ASP A 79 -19.09 14.58 0.27
N GLU A 80 -18.93 14.81 1.57
CA GLU A 80 -17.77 15.48 2.15
C GLU A 80 -16.44 14.76 1.87
N TRP A 81 -16.42 13.42 1.83
CA TRP A 81 -15.16 12.70 1.59
C TRP A 81 -14.67 12.93 0.15
N ALA A 82 -15.56 12.82 -0.84
CA ALA A 82 -15.22 13.07 -2.23
C ALA A 82 -14.77 14.53 -2.45
N LYS A 83 -15.50 15.50 -1.90
CA LYS A 83 -15.16 16.93 -1.97
C LYS A 83 -13.78 17.24 -1.36
N ASN A 84 -13.49 16.71 -0.17
CA ASN A 84 -12.21 16.92 0.50
C ASN A 84 -11.05 16.22 -0.23
N THR A 85 -11.29 15.03 -0.79
CA THR A 85 -10.31 14.29 -1.60
C THR A 85 -10.00 15.03 -2.89
N LEU A 86 -11.02 15.47 -3.63
CA LEU A 86 -10.88 16.27 -4.84
C LEU A 86 -10.10 17.57 -4.55
N LYS A 87 -10.50 18.31 -3.52
CA LYS A 87 -9.79 19.52 -3.09
C LYS A 87 -8.32 19.23 -2.80
N THR A 88 -8.00 18.12 -2.15
CA THR A 88 -6.60 17.73 -1.87
C THR A 88 -5.84 17.48 -3.16
N ILE A 89 -6.39 16.68 -4.08
CA ILE A 89 -5.76 16.38 -5.38
C ILE A 89 -5.48 17.66 -6.17
N LEU A 90 -6.45 18.58 -6.24
CA LEU A 90 -6.32 19.83 -6.99
C LEU A 90 -5.31 20.83 -6.39
N THR A 91 -4.85 20.62 -5.16
CA THR A 91 -3.78 21.44 -4.56
C THR A 91 -2.37 20.91 -4.85
N MET A 92 -2.25 19.70 -5.40
CA MET A 92 -0.96 19.07 -5.71
C MET A 92 -0.42 19.51 -7.06
N SER A 93 0.89 19.35 -7.26
CA SER A 93 1.51 19.55 -8.59
C SER A 93 0.88 18.57 -9.60
N PRO A 94 0.36 19.06 -10.74
CA PRO A 94 -0.17 18.20 -11.79
C PRO A 94 0.89 17.23 -12.33
N THR A 95 2.10 17.73 -12.58
CA THR A 95 3.25 16.95 -13.04
C THR A 95 3.58 15.82 -12.06
N ALA A 96 3.74 16.14 -10.78
CA ALA A 96 4.09 15.15 -9.76
C ALA A 96 2.99 14.09 -9.63
N SER A 97 1.72 14.49 -9.68
CA SER A 97 0.58 13.58 -9.53
C SER A 97 0.52 12.54 -10.67
N LEU A 98 0.73 12.98 -11.92
CA LEU A 98 0.78 12.08 -13.08
C LEU A 98 1.99 11.15 -13.03
N VAL A 99 3.17 11.68 -12.66
CA VAL A 99 4.39 10.87 -12.48
C VAL A 99 4.18 9.82 -11.40
N THR A 100 3.63 10.18 -10.23
CA THR A 100 3.37 9.25 -9.14
C THR A 100 2.41 8.14 -9.58
N MET A 101 1.33 8.48 -10.29
CA MET A 101 0.40 7.47 -10.80
C MET A 101 1.07 6.49 -11.77
N LYS A 102 1.93 6.98 -12.67
CA LYS A 102 2.69 6.13 -13.59
C LYS A 102 3.74 5.29 -12.85
N MET A 103 4.48 5.90 -11.93
CA MET A 103 5.52 5.27 -11.12
C MET A 103 4.97 4.09 -10.31
N LEU A 104 3.83 4.27 -9.64
CA LEU A 104 3.19 3.20 -8.86
C LEU A 104 2.74 2.02 -9.72
N ARG A 105 2.31 2.28 -10.96
CA ARG A 105 1.90 1.22 -11.89
C ARG A 105 3.07 0.43 -12.44
N LEU A 106 4.14 1.11 -12.80
CA LEU A 106 5.37 0.46 -13.25
C LEU A 106 6.01 -0.33 -12.11
N GLY A 107 6.11 0.27 -10.92
CA GLY A 107 6.72 -0.35 -9.74
C GLY A 107 6.03 -1.62 -9.27
N ARG A 108 4.74 -1.81 -9.56
CA ARG A 108 4.01 -3.05 -9.24
C ARG A 108 4.62 -4.30 -9.87
N GLU A 109 5.25 -4.17 -11.03
CA GLU A 109 5.83 -5.27 -11.80
C GLU A 109 7.37 -5.26 -11.79
N MET A 110 7.97 -4.44 -10.91
CA MET A 110 9.44 -4.29 -10.79
C MET A 110 9.93 -4.88 -9.48
N SER A 111 11.19 -5.33 -9.47
CA SER A 111 11.87 -5.68 -8.23
C SER A 111 12.13 -4.44 -7.37
N PHE A 112 12.46 -4.63 -6.10
CA PHE A 112 12.83 -3.56 -5.18
C PHE A 112 13.97 -2.69 -5.74
N ARG A 113 15.02 -3.29 -6.29
CA ARG A 113 16.14 -2.52 -6.87
C ARG A 113 15.76 -1.75 -8.11
N ASP A 114 14.92 -2.33 -8.97
CA ASP A 114 14.47 -1.65 -10.17
C ASP A 114 13.55 -0.47 -9.84
N CYS A 115 12.73 -0.59 -8.80
CA CYS A 115 12.00 0.54 -8.22
C CYS A 115 12.96 1.65 -7.77
N LEU A 116 14.00 1.33 -6.99
CA LEU A 116 14.97 2.32 -6.52
C LEU A 116 15.75 2.98 -7.66
N ARG A 117 16.10 2.22 -8.71
CA ARG A 117 16.74 2.77 -9.91
C ARG A 117 15.79 3.74 -10.63
N MET A 118 14.53 3.36 -10.83
CA MET A 118 13.51 4.24 -11.41
C MET A 118 13.34 5.51 -10.59
N GLU A 119 13.21 5.41 -9.27
CA GLU A 119 13.07 6.55 -8.36
C GLU A 119 14.30 7.46 -8.40
N TYR A 120 15.50 6.91 -8.49
CA TYR A 120 16.73 7.69 -8.64
C TYR A 120 16.74 8.51 -9.94
N ILE A 121 16.34 7.90 -11.06
CA ILE A 121 16.20 8.58 -12.35
C ILE A 121 15.18 9.71 -12.26
N LEU A 122 14.02 9.44 -11.67
CA LEU A 122 12.95 10.42 -11.47
C LEU A 122 13.42 11.58 -10.58
N ALA A 123 14.07 11.29 -9.45
CA ALA A 123 14.56 12.31 -8.52
C ALA A 123 15.52 13.29 -9.21
N LYS A 124 16.47 12.79 -10.00
CA LYS A 124 17.39 13.63 -10.78
C LYS A 124 16.67 14.46 -11.82
N ASN A 125 15.80 13.84 -12.62
CA ASN A 125 15.01 14.55 -13.64
C ASN A 125 14.10 15.61 -13.00
N PHE A 126 13.53 15.37 -11.82
CA PHE A 126 12.73 16.36 -11.10
C PHE A 126 13.57 17.55 -10.63
N LEU A 127 14.77 17.30 -10.11
CA LEU A 127 15.68 18.36 -9.69
C LEU A 127 16.13 19.25 -10.86
N GLU A 128 16.39 18.65 -12.02
CA GLU A 128 16.93 19.37 -13.18
C GLU A 128 15.86 20.02 -14.07
N ARG A 129 14.70 19.36 -14.21
CA ARG A 129 13.74 19.67 -15.30
C ARG A 129 12.34 20.03 -14.82
N VAL A 130 12.02 19.85 -13.53
CA VAL A 130 10.67 20.10 -12.99
C VAL A 130 10.71 21.23 -11.97
N ALA A 131 10.22 22.41 -12.37
CA ALA A 131 10.20 23.59 -11.51
C ALA A 131 9.35 23.41 -10.22
N ASP A 132 8.33 22.53 -10.28
CA ASP A 132 7.40 22.29 -9.18
C ASP A 132 8.08 21.84 -7.89
N LEU A 133 9.20 21.11 -7.95
CA LEU A 133 9.90 20.69 -6.75
C LEU A 133 10.42 21.89 -5.95
N ARG A 134 11.10 22.82 -6.64
CA ARG A 134 11.65 24.05 -6.02
C ARG A 134 10.55 24.96 -5.52
N GLU A 135 9.48 25.13 -6.32
CA GLU A 135 8.36 25.99 -5.95
C GLU A 135 7.57 25.41 -4.78
N GLY A 136 7.30 24.10 -4.77
CA GLY A 136 6.64 23.42 -3.66
C GLY A 136 7.41 23.54 -2.34
N VAL A 137 8.74 23.38 -2.39
CA VAL A 137 9.63 23.61 -1.24
C VAL A 137 9.58 25.06 -0.78
N SER A 138 9.67 26.02 -1.72
CA SER A 138 9.66 27.45 -1.40
C SER A 138 8.32 27.87 -0.80
N ALA A 139 7.20 27.43 -1.37
CA ALA A 139 5.86 27.71 -0.87
C ALA A 139 5.67 27.19 0.55
N LYS A 140 5.97 25.91 0.81
CA LYS A 140 5.68 25.26 2.10
C LYS A 140 6.69 25.62 3.20
N LEU A 141 7.98 25.61 2.89
CA LEU A 141 9.03 25.72 3.91
C LEU A 141 9.55 27.15 4.10
N VAL A 142 9.55 27.96 3.04
CA VAL A 142 10.06 29.34 3.09
C VAL A 142 8.92 30.33 3.31
N ARG A 143 7.92 30.34 2.41
CA ARG A 143 6.80 31.29 2.46
C ARG A 143 5.69 30.86 3.43
N LYS A 144 5.64 29.58 3.80
CA LYS A 144 4.59 28.96 4.64
C LYS A 144 3.18 29.16 4.08
N GLU A 145 3.07 29.14 2.76
CA GLU A 145 1.83 29.25 2.02
C GLU A 145 1.14 27.87 1.91
N LYS A 146 -0.19 27.89 1.88
CA LYS A 146 -0.98 26.67 1.69
C LYS A 146 -1.02 26.19 0.24
N SER A 147 -0.65 27.04 -0.71
CA SER A 147 -0.67 26.78 -2.15
C SER A 147 0.67 27.16 -2.77
N ALA A 148 1.09 26.41 -3.78
CA ALA A 148 2.25 26.72 -4.61
C ALA A 148 1.79 27.07 -6.03
N ASN A 149 2.61 27.82 -6.76
CA ASN A 149 2.32 28.19 -8.15
C ASN A 149 2.88 27.13 -9.10
N TRP A 150 2.13 26.04 -9.29
CA TRP A 150 2.56 24.92 -10.13
C TRP A 150 2.69 25.31 -11.60
N MET A 151 3.69 24.75 -12.27
CA MET A 151 3.94 24.96 -13.70
C MET A 151 4.17 23.60 -14.39
N PRO A 152 3.21 23.12 -15.19
CA PRO A 152 1.91 23.75 -15.49
C PRO A 152 0.91 23.68 -14.33
N ALA A 153 -0.10 24.57 -14.37
CA ALA A 153 -1.11 24.69 -13.31
C ALA A 153 -2.26 23.69 -13.46
N LYS A 154 -2.52 23.19 -14.68
CA LYS A 154 -3.60 22.24 -14.97
C LYS A 154 -3.04 20.89 -15.40
N LEU A 155 -3.87 19.86 -15.22
CA LEU A 155 -3.53 18.49 -15.57
C LEU A 155 -3.46 18.29 -17.08
N GLU A 156 -4.36 18.93 -17.84
CA GLU A 156 -4.40 18.85 -19.30
C GLU A 156 -3.16 19.43 -20.00
N ASP A 157 -2.46 20.33 -19.31
CA ASP A 157 -1.29 21.04 -19.84
C ASP A 157 0.01 20.23 -19.71
N VAL A 158 -0.02 19.08 -19.02
CA VAL A 158 1.12 18.17 -18.88
C VAL A 158 1.07 17.14 -19.99
N SER A 159 2.03 17.18 -20.93
CA SER A 159 2.05 16.20 -22.02
C SER A 159 2.56 14.83 -21.58
N GLU A 160 2.00 13.77 -22.17
CA GLU A 160 2.45 12.39 -21.91
C GLU A 160 3.92 12.19 -22.31
N GLU A 161 4.35 12.82 -23.40
CA GLU A 161 5.75 12.76 -23.86
C GLU A 161 6.71 13.37 -22.83
N PHE A 162 6.29 14.45 -22.16
CA PHE A 162 7.08 15.05 -21.10
C PHE A 162 7.19 14.10 -19.92
N ILE A 163 6.07 13.51 -19.46
CA ILE A 163 6.08 12.51 -18.39
C ILE A 163 6.99 11.34 -18.75
N ASP A 164 6.85 10.77 -19.94
CA ASP A 164 7.64 9.65 -20.45
C ASP A 164 9.14 9.96 -20.46
N SER A 165 9.49 11.20 -20.81
CA SER A 165 10.87 11.65 -20.83
C SER A 165 11.49 11.77 -19.43
N LEU A 166 10.71 11.86 -18.35
CA LEU A 166 11.21 11.90 -16.97
C LEU A 166 11.64 10.51 -16.47
N PHE A 167 11.13 9.44 -17.07
CA PHE A 167 11.51 8.05 -16.75
C PHE A 167 12.76 7.59 -17.55
N LYS A 168 13.26 8.42 -18.48
CA LYS A 168 14.43 8.11 -19.30
C LYS A 168 15.66 8.82 -18.74
N GLY A 169 16.73 8.07 -18.50
CA GLY A 169 18.04 8.61 -18.16
C GLY A 169 18.88 8.80 -19.42
N LEU A 170 19.27 10.04 -19.74
CA LEU A 170 20.19 10.30 -20.85
C LEU A 170 21.67 10.11 -20.46
N SER A 171 21.99 10.11 -19.16
CA SER A 171 23.33 9.87 -18.61
C SER A 171 23.28 9.81 -17.08
N ILE A 172 22.98 8.63 -16.54
CA ILE A 172 22.86 8.44 -15.09
C ILE A 172 23.88 7.37 -14.69
N PRO A 173 24.84 7.68 -13.77
CA PRO A 173 25.72 6.66 -13.20
C PRO A 173 24.89 5.52 -12.63
N SER A 174 25.37 4.29 -12.73
CA SER A 174 24.68 3.15 -12.12
C SER A 174 24.46 3.43 -10.63
N LEU A 175 23.24 3.17 -10.16
CA LEU A 175 22.99 3.12 -8.73
C LEU A 175 23.64 1.83 -8.21
N ASP A 176 24.82 1.99 -7.60
CA ASP A 176 25.59 0.88 -7.07
C ASP A 176 25.12 0.55 -5.65
N PHE A 177 24.65 -0.67 -5.47
CA PHE A 177 24.15 -1.15 -4.19
C PHE A 177 25.26 -1.85 -3.39
N SER A 178 25.25 -1.69 -2.08
CA SER A 178 26.26 -2.27 -1.17
C SER A 178 26.20 -3.80 -1.04
N ASN A 179 25.11 -4.43 -1.46
CA ASN A 179 24.94 -5.88 -1.50
C ASN A 179 24.21 -6.27 -2.78
N THR A 180 23.94 -7.57 -2.98
CA THR A 180 23.26 -8.13 -4.16
C THR A 180 21.81 -8.56 -3.91
N VAL A 181 21.28 -8.41 -2.70
CA VAL A 181 19.93 -8.86 -2.33
C VAL A 181 18.88 -8.03 -3.07
N ASP A 182 17.99 -8.71 -3.79
CA ASP A 182 16.86 -8.13 -4.49
C ASP A 182 15.62 -9.01 -4.30
N PHE A 183 14.44 -8.44 -4.43
CA PHE A 183 13.19 -9.16 -4.22
C PHE A 183 12.03 -8.48 -4.94
N ASP A 184 11.10 -9.30 -5.45
CA ASP A 184 9.86 -8.84 -6.07
C ASP A 184 8.75 -8.62 -5.02
N ASP A 185 8.79 -9.40 -3.93
CA ASP A 185 7.92 -9.26 -2.77
C ASP A 185 8.78 -9.12 -1.50
N TYR A 186 8.30 -8.36 -0.51
CA TYR A 186 9.07 -8.11 0.71
C TYR A 186 9.39 -9.44 1.45
N PRO A 187 10.67 -9.71 1.79
CA PRO A 187 11.10 -11.03 2.28
C PRO A 187 10.51 -11.41 3.65
N HIS A 188 10.10 -10.42 4.45
CA HIS A 188 9.51 -10.62 5.79
C HIS A 188 8.04 -10.21 5.84
N GLN A 189 7.33 -10.28 4.71
CA GLN A 189 5.90 -9.89 4.62
C GLN A 189 5.00 -10.67 5.59
N ASP A 190 5.42 -11.89 5.95
CA ASP A 190 4.71 -12.78 6.87
C ASP A 190 4.74 -12.29 8.34
N ASN A 191 5.56 -11.27 8.65
CA ASN A 191 5.55 -10.58 9.95
C ASN A 191 4.46 -9.49 10.03
N ALA A 192 3.83 -9.12 8.90
CA ALA A 192 2.76 -8.14 8.83
C ALA A 192 1.39 -8.82 8.66
N LEU A 193 0.32 -8.01 8.67
CA LEU A 193 -0.98 -8.49 8.21
C LEU A 193 -0.93 -8.72 6.69
N PRO A 194 -1.47 -9.85 6.17
CA PRO A 194 -1.33 -10.19 4.77
C PRO A 194 -2.14 -9.25 3.87
N SER A 195 -1.54 -8.93 2.72
CA SER A 195 -2.21 -8.18 1.65
C SER A 195 -3.31 -9.01 0.98
N THR A 196 -4.28 -8.36 0.33
CA THR A 196 -5.33 -9.08 -0.42
C THR A 196 -4.74 -10.03 -1.47
N ARG A 197 -3.67 -9.60 -2.17
CA ARG A 197 -2.93 -10.45 -3.12
C ARG A 197 -2.35 -11.68 -2.44
N ARG A 198 -1.70 -11.51 -1.28
CA ARG A 198 -1.14 -12.62 -0.51
C ARG A 198 -2.21 -13.59 -0.04
N ILE A 199 -3.35 -13.09 0.43
CA ILE A 199 -4.50 -13.93 0.84
C ILE A 199 -5.03 -14.73 -0.36
N LYS A 200 -5.21 -14.11 -1.53
CA LYS A 200 -5.59 -14.80 -2.79
C LYS A 200 -4.60 -15.92 -3.12
N THR A 201 -3.29 -15.65 -3.05
CA THR A 201 -2.24 -16.65 -3.28
C THR A 201 -2.27 -17.78 -2.24
N LEU A 202 -2.37 -17.47 -0.95
CA LEU A 202 -2.44 -18.46 0.12
C LEU A 202 -3.62 -19.41 -0.07
N VAL A 203 -4.80 -18.88 -0.38
CA VAL A 203 -6.00 -19.70 -0.59
C VAL A 203 -5.87 -20.55 -1.86
N SER A 204 -5.41 -19.96 -2.97
CA SER A 204 -5.25 -20.69 -4.24
C SER A 204 -4.18 -21.79 -4.22
N GLN A 205 -3.16 -21.67 -3.37
CA GLN A 205 -2.11 -22.68 -3.17
C GLN A 205 -2.56 -23.84 -2.28
N ASN A 206 -3.50 -23.61 -1.37
CA ASN A 206 -4.01 -24.61 -0.41
C ASN A 206 -5.28 -25.32 -0.92
N ARG A 207 -5.22 -25.88 -2.13
CA ARG A 207 -6.38 -26.54 -2.79
C ARG A 207 -6.87 -27.83 -2.12
N ASN A 208 -6.08 -28.38 -1.20
CA ASN A 208 -6.38 -29.64 -0.51
C ASN A 208 -7.28 -29.47 0.72
N LEU A 209 -7.55 -28.23 1.15
CA LEU A 209 -8.40 -27.95 2.32
C LEU A 209 -9.87 -27.80 1.90
N LYS A 210 -10.78 -28.23 2.79
CA LYS A 210 -12.21 -28.34 2.49
C LYS A 210 -12.91 -26.99 2.53
N SER A 211 -12.34 -26.01 3.23
CA SER A 211 -12.86 -24.65 3.33
C SER A 211 -11.75 -23.59 3.40
N TRP A 212 -12.05 -22.37 2.98
CA TRP A 212 -11.11 -21.26 3.19
C TRP A 212 -10.95 -20.91 4.67
N GLN A 213 -11.95 -21.21 5.52
CA GLN A 213 -11.83 -21.03 6.96
C GLN A 213 -10.74 -21.93 7.54
N GLU A 214 -10.63 -23.17 7.07
CA GLU A 214 -9.54 -24.08 7.47
C GLU A 214 -8.17 -23.52 7.06
N VAL A 215 -8.06 -22.94 5.85
CA VAL A 215 -6.82 -22.26 5.39
C VAL A 215 -6.49 -21.10 6.32
N ALA A 216 -7.49 -20.28 6.66
CA ALA A 216 -7.30 -19.11 7.52
C ALA A 216 -6.91 -19.49 8.95
N ASP A 217 -7.56 -20.50 9.53
CA ASP A 217 -7.28 -20.98 10.88
C ASP A 217 -5.88 -21.62 10.96
N GLN A 218 -5.49 -22.43 9.96
CA GLN A 218 -4.13 -22.96 9.88
C GLN A 218 -3.08 -21.87 9.75
N HIS A 219 -3.32 -20.85 8.91
CA HIS A 219 -2.41 -19.72 8.78
C HIS A 219 -2.30 -18.93 10.08
N CYS A 220 -3.40 -18.73 10.81
CA CYS A 220 -3.37 -18.10 12.13
C CYS A 220 -2.51 -18.89 13.13
N ILE A 221 -2.57 -20.23 13.11
CA ILE A 221 -1.73 -21.08 13.96
C ILE A 221 -0.25 -20.94 13.58
N LEU A 222 0.07 -20.99 12.28
CA LEU A 222 1.45 -20.84 11.79
C LEU A 222 2.08 -19.48 12.12
N HIS A 223 1.26 -18.44 12.23
CA HIS A 223 1.68 -17.09 12.61
C HIS A 223 1.39 -16.77 14.08
N HIS A 224 1.43 -17.79 14.96
CA HIS A 224 1.39 -17.63 16.41
C HIS A 224 0.22 -16.77 16.91
N HIS A 225 -0.93 -16.86 16.26
CA HIS A 225 -2.12 -16.07 16.56
C HIS A 225 -1.89 -14.54 16.53
N LYS A 226 -1.06 -14.08 15.59
CA LYS A 226 -0.82 -12.64 15.35
C LYS A 226 -2.12 -11.83 15.41
N ARG A 227 -2.09 -10.74 16.19
CA ARG A 227 -3.22 -9.83 16.38
C ARG A 227 -3.68 -9.26 15.04
N GLY A 228 -4.99 -9.23 14.81
CA GLY A 228 -5.65 -8.72 13.61
C GLY A 228 -5.61 -9.67 12.40
N LEU A 229 -4.83 -10.76 12.44
CA LEU A 229 -4.67 -11.67 11.31
C LEU A 229 -5.98 -12.36 10.93
N ARG A 230 -6.68 -12.93 11.92
CA ARG A 230 -7.96 -13.59 11.69
C ARG A 230 -8.99 -12.63 11.10
N GLN A 231 -9.15 -11.45 11.71
CA GLN A 231 -10.07 -10.43 11.21
C GLN A 231 -9.74 -10.05 9.77
N ARG A 232 -8.45 -9.79 9.46
CA ARG A 232 -8.00 -9.43 8.12
C ARG A 232 -8.31 -10.50 7.07
N LEU A 233 -8.07 -11.77 7.40
CA LEU A 233 -8.38 -12.90 6.52
C LEU A 233 -9.88 -12.98 6.25
N TYR A 234 -10.70 -12.95 7.30
CA TYR A 234 -12.15 -13.09 7.18
C TYR A 234 -12.77 -11.91 6.41
N GLU A 235 -12.39 -10.66 6.72
CA GLU A 235 -12.88 -9.48 6.00
C GLU A 235 -12.55 -9.54 4.50
N THR A 236 -11.36 -10.01 4.14
CA THR A 236 -10.95 -10.12 2.74
C THR A 236 -11.72 -11.23 2.03
N MET A 237 -11.88 -12.38 2.69
CA MET A 237 -12.61 -13.50 2.12
C MET A 237 -14.10 -13.20 1.96
N GLU A 238 -14.75 -12.60 2.96
CA GLU A 238 -16.16 -12.20 2.85
C GLU A 238 -16.41 -11.20 1.72
N LYS A 239 -15.47 -10.27 1.48
CA LYS A 239 -15.59 -9.29 0.40
C LYS A 239 -15.40 -9.88 -1.00
N HIS A 240 -14.45 -10.80 -1.18
CA HIS A 240 -14.08 -11.30 -2.50
C HIS A 240 -14.75 -12.63 -2.87
N VAL A 241 -15.42 -13.31 -1.95
CA VAL A 241 -16.20 -14.52 -2.20
C VAL A 241 -17.67 -14.15 -2.38
N LYS A 242 -18.07 -13.75 -3.60
CA LYS A 242 -19.50 -13.70 -4.00
C LYS A 242 -19.92 -15.15 -4.33
N THR A 243 -20.97 -15.79 -3.79
CA THR A 243 -22.35 -15.32 -3.56
C THR A 243 -23.07 -16.24 -2.55
N ARG A 244 -23.89 -15.69 -1.62
CA ARG A 244 -24.78 -16.44 -0.69
C ARG A 244 -25.63 -17.54 -1.37
N GLU A 245 -26.06 -17.33 -2.62
CA GLU A 245 -26.86 -18.29 -3.40
C GLU A 245 -26.09 -19.50 -3.97
N GLN A 246 -24.76 -19.40 -4.16
CA GLN A 246 -23.92 -20.56 -4.48
C GLN A 246 -23.50 -21.31 -3.20
N ILE A 247 -23.46 -20.60 -2.07
CA ILE A 247 -23.01 -21.05 -0.75
C ILE A 247 -24.04 -21.95 -0.06
N GLU A 248 -25.35 -21.71 -0.22
CA GLU A 248 -26.40 -22.53 0.40
C GLU A 248 -26.59 -23.91 -0.27
N LYS A 249 -26.13 -24.11 -1.51
CA LYS A 249 -26.34 -25.37 -2.25
C LYS A 249 -25.31 -26.47 -2.00
N THR A 250 -24.12 -26.16 -1.47
CA THR A 250 -23.01 -27.13 -1.37
C THR A 250 -22.50 -27.41 0.04
N GLY A 251 -22.90 -26.63 1.05
CA GLY A 251 -22.56 -26.89 2.47
C GLY A 251 -21.06 -26.84 2.82
N LEU A 252 -20.17 -26.61 1.84
CA LEU A 252 -18.72 -26.56 1.97
C LEU A 252 -18.15 -25.55 0.96
N LEU A 253 -17.34 -24.61 1.46
CA LEU A 253 -16.59 -23.63 0.66
C LEU A 253 -15.37 -24.29 0.01
N ALA A 254 -15.58 -25.14 -0.98
CA ALA A 254 -14.44 -25.72 -1.71
C ALA A 254 -13.56 -24.61 -2.29
N VAL A 255 -12.25 -24.65 -2.00
CA VAL A 255 -11.23 -23.71 -2.52
C VAL A 255 -11.31 -23.59 -4.05
N ASN A 256 -11.80 -24.63 -4.73
CA ASN A 256 -11.98 -24.71 -6.18
C ASN A 256 -13.13 -23.86 -6.76
N GLY A 257 -14.01 -23.27 -5.93
CA GLY A 257 -15.17 -22.50 -6.37
C GLY A 257 -15.08 -20.98 -6.13
N LEU A 258 -13.94 -20.48 -5.66
CA LEU A 258 -13.78 -19.07 -5.32
C LEU A 258 -13.59 -18.24 -6.59
N ASN A 259 -14.67 -17.60 -7.04
CA ASN A 259 -14.61 -16.60 -8.10
C ASN A 259 -14.16 -15.27 -7.50
N TRP A 260 -12.86 -14.99 -7.61
CA TRP A 260 -12.28 -13.73 -7.14
C TRP A 260 -12.76 -12.60 -8.06
N THR A 261 -13.52 -11.65 -7.52
CA THR A 261 -13.69 -10.37 -8.20
C THR A 261 -12.45 -9.52 -7.97
N ASP A 262 -11.94 -8.91 -9.05
CA ASP A 262 -10.86 -7.92 -9.00
C ASP A 262 -11.29 -6.64 -8.31
#